data_AF-A0A077F6W8-F1
#
_entry.id   AF-A0A077F6W8-F1
#
_cell.length_a   1.000
_cell.length_b   1.000
_cell.length_c   1.000
_cell.angle_alpha   90.00
_cell.angle_beta   90.00
_cell.angle_gamma   90.00
#
_symmetry.space_group_name_H-M   'P 1'
#
loop_
_entity.id
_entity.type
_entity.pdbx_description
1 polymer ?
#
loop_
_entity_poly.entity_id
_entity_poly.type
_entity_poly.pdbx_seq_one_letter_code
_entity_poly.pdbx_strand_id
1 'polypeptide(L)'
;MAWNPHQGAFRTGLLKRWEKKCALTGLKNPNLLVASHIQAWALADNHARLDTDNGLLLATHIDRLFDCGLISFGEDGQLLISDDLAAEEHKILGLDQYTLIPTLSEGNRRYLEKHRKRFSFS
;
A
#
# COMPACT_ATOMS: atom_id res chain seq x y z
N MET A 1 -1.67 10.05 22.72
CA MET A 1 -1.60 9.82 21.26
C MET A 1 -2.52 10.83 20.59
N ALA A 2 -1.96 11.82 19.89
CA ALA A 2 -2.73 12.93 19.35
C ALA A 2 -3.51 12.47 18.11
N TRP A 3 -4.85 12.58 18.18
CA TRP A 3 -5.77 12.41 17.06
C TRP A 3 -5.51 13.51 16.03
N ASN A 4 -4.96 13.14 14.87
CA ASN A 4 -4.82 14.06 13.75
C ASN A 4 -6.11 13.98 12.90
N PRO A 5 -6.97 15.02 12.90
CA PRO A 5 -8.27 14.99 12.22
C PRO A 5 -8.16 14.68 10.71
N HIS A 6 -7.01 15.00 10.08
CA HIS A 6 -6.79 14.78 8.65
C HIS A 6 -6.51 13.30 8.33
N GLN A 7 -5.87 12.56 9.26
CA GLN A 7 -5.73 11.11 9.13
C GLN A 7 -7.11 10.41 9.24
N GLY A 8 -8.05 11.02 9.96
CA GLY A 8 -9.41 10.47 10.14
C GLY A 8 -10.17 10.33 8.82
N ALA A 9 -10.22 11.39 8.00
CA ALA A 9 -10.94 11.37 6.72
C ALA A 9 -10.29 10.43 5.70
N PHE A 10 -8.97 10.52 5.53
CA PHE A 10 -8.22 9.66 4.62
C PHE A 10 -8.35 8.18 4.99
N ARG A 11 -8.10 7.83 6.26
CA ARG A 11 -8.26 6.46 6.76
C ARG A 11 -9.68 5.95 6.59
N THR A 12 -10.69 6.78 6.87
CA THR A 12 -12.10 6.40 6.69
C THR A 12 -12.42 6.13 5.22
N GLY A 13 -11.90 6.97 4.31
CA GLY A 13 -12.01 6.76 2.86
C GLY A 13 -11.41 5.44 2.42
N LEU A 14 -10.19 5.12 2.87
CA LEU A 14 -9.55 3.84 2.56
C LEU A 14 -10.27 2.64 3.15
N LEU A 15 -10.75 2.73 4.40
CA LEU A 15 -11.57 1.67 5.01
C LEU A 15 -12.84 1.38 4.20
N LYS A 16 -13.47 2.41 3.63
CA LYS A 16 -14.63 2.24 2.74
C LYS A 16 -14.23 1.63 1.40
N ARG A 17 -13.18 2.18 0.76
CA ARG A 17 -12.69 1.74 -0.55
C ARG A 17 -12.29 0.26 -0.55
N TRP A 18 -11.55 -0.15 0.47
CA TRP A 18 -10.97 -1.48 0.58
C TRP A 18 -11.82 -2.42 1.43
N GLU A 19 -13.12 -2.15 1.62
CA GLU A 19 -14.05 -2.99 2.38
C GLU A 19 -13.52 -3.43 3.77
N LYS A 20 -12.77 -2.57 4.45
CA LYS A 20 -12.10 -2.84 5.74
C LYS A 20 -11.19 -4.08 5.72
N LYS A 21 -10.61 -4.43 4.58
CA LYS A 21 -9.64 -5.52 4.41
C LYS A 21 -8.34 -5.00 3.81
N CYS A 22 -7.22 -5.60 4.19
CA CYS A 22 -5.95 -5.40 3.50
C CYS A 22 -6.12 -5.68 2.00
N ALA A 23 -5.65 -4.77 1.16
CA ALA A 23 -5.76 -4.85 -0.29
C ALA A 23 -5.09 -6.09 -0.89
N LEU A 24 -3.98 -6.54 -0.26
CA LEU A 24 -3.22 -7.71 -0.68
C LEU A 24 -3.65 -8.99 0.06
N THR A 25 -3.61 -8.95 1.40
CA THR A 25 -3.75 -10.18 2.22
C THR A 25 -5.18 -10.51 2.63
N GLY A 26 -6.12 -9.59 2.43
CA GLY A 26 -7.51 -9.75 2.90
C GLY A 26 -7.70 -9.67 4.41
N LEU A 27 -6.65 -9.43 5.21
CA LEU A 27 -6.72 -9.28 6.67
C LEU A 27 -7.76 -8.21 7.06
N LYS A 28 -8.65 -8.53 8.02
CA LYS A 28 -9.77 -7.65 8.43
C LYS A 28 -9.63 -7.02 9.81
N ASN A 29 -8.63 -7.41 10.60
CA ASN A 29 -8.47 -6.87 11.95
C ASN A 29 -8.02 -5.40 11.88
N PRO A 30 -8.85 -4.43 12.27
CA PRO A 30 -8.57 -3.01 12.07
C PRO A 30 -7.35 -2.51 12.85
N ASN A 31 -6.95 -3.20 13.92
CA ASN A 31 -5.74 -2.88 14.70
C ASN A 31 -4.45 -3.23 13.96
N LEU A 32 -4.54 -4.09 12.94
CA LEU A 32 -3.42 -4.51 12.09
C LEU A 32 -3.47 -3.86 10.70
N LEU A 33 -4.37 -2.89 10.49
CA LEU A 33 -4.55 -2.20 9.21
C LEU A 33 -4.01 -0.78 9.25
N VAL A 34 -3.16 -0.48 8.27
CA VAL A 34 -2.55 0.83 8.05
C VAL A 34 -3.16 1.48 6.82
N ALA A 35 -3.48 2.77 6.93
CA ALA A 35 -3.86 3.61 5.81
C ALA A 35 -2.58 4.15 5.19
N SER A 36 -2.00 3.39 4.26
CA SER A 36 -0.69 3.63 3.66
C SER A 36 -0.80 4.59 2.48
N HIS A 37 0.10 5.57 2.38
CA HIS A 37 0.18 6.47 1.23
C HIS A 37 1.10 5.85 0.16
N ILE A 38 0.65 5.84 -1.10
CA ILE A 38 1.46 5.34 -2.22
C ILE A 38 2.59 6.31 -2.54
N GLN A 39 2.26 7.58 -2.78
CA GLN A 39 3.22 8.67 -2.84
C GLN A 39 3.42 9.22 -1.42
N ALA A 40 4.63 9.06 -0.90
CA ALA A 40 5.02 9.48 0.44
C ALA A 40 4.56 10.91 0.76
N TRP A 41 4.04 11.11 1.98
CA TRP A 41 3.46 12.38 2.46
C TRP A 41 4.37 13.60 2.24
N ALA A 42 5.68 13.43 2.42
CA ALA A 42 6.68 14.48 2.25
C ALA A 42 6.78 14.98 0.80
N LEU A 43 6.43 14.15 -0.19
CA LEU A 43 6.45 14.48 -1.61
C LEU A 43 5.07 14.84 -2.17
N ALA A 44 4.01 14.68 -1.38
CA ALA A 44 2.63 14.90 -1.79
C ALA A 44 2.21 16.36 -1.54
N ASP A 45 1.51 16.95 -2.51
CA ASP A 45 0.79 18.21 -2.33
C ASP A 45 -0.45 18.02 -1.43
N ASN A 46 -1.13 19.12 -1.08
CA ASN A 46 -2.29 19.06 -0.19
C ASN A 46 -3.45 18.22 -0.75
N HIS A 47 -3.59 18.13 -2.09
CA HIS A 47 -4.61 17.29 -2.72
C HIS A 47 -4.25 15.81 -2.58
N ALA A 48 -3.04 15.43 -2.98
CA ALA A 48 -2.54 14.05 -2.92
C ALA A 48 -2.49 13.50 -1.48
N ARG A 49 -2.35 14.36 -0.47
CA ARG A 49 -2.40 13.96 0.95
C ARG A 49 -3.77 13.45 1.42
N LEU A 50 -4.84 13.94 0.80
CA LEU A 50 -6.23 13.59 1.14
C LEU A 50 -6.88 12.65 0.12
N ASP A 51 -6.24 12.48 -1.04
CA ASP A 51 -6.72 11.65 -2.15
C ASP A 51 -6.69 10.16 -1.80
N THR A 52 -7.86 9.51 -1.78
CA THR A 52 -7.98 8.07 -1.52
C THR A 52 -7.33 7.20 -2.60
N ASP A 53 -7.15 7.71 -3.82
CA ASP A 53 -6.40 7.00 -4.86
C ASP A 53 -4.88 7.03 -4.59
N ASN A 54 -4.39 7.94 -3.74
CA ASN A 54 -3.02 7.92 -3.24
C ASN A 54 -2.84 6.97 -2.03
N GLY A 55 -3.77 6.03 -1.81
CA GLY A 55 -3.69 5.17 -0.65
C GLY A 55 -4.12 3.72 -0.86
N LEU A 56 -3.46 2.85 -0.12
CA LEU A 56 -3.79 1.44 0.03
C LEU A 56 -4.10 1.16 1.50
N LEU A 57 -5.07 0.28 1.76
CA LEU A 57 -5.25 -0.27 3.10
C LEU A 57 -4.42 -1.54 3.18
N LEU A 58 -3.38 -1.55 4.01
CA LEU A 58 -2.40 -2.64 4.06
C LEU A 58 -2.32 -3.22 5.47
N ALA A 59 -1.96 -4.50 5.57
CA ALA A 59 -1.56 -5.09 6.84
C ALA A 59 -0.22 -4.51 7.28
N THR A 60 0.02 -4.35 8.59
CA THR A 60 1.21 -3.65 9.13
C THR A 60 2.55 -4.13 8.56
N HIS A 61 2.72 -5.44 8.35
CA HIS A 61 3.93 -6.00 7.76
C HIS A 61 4.06 -5.66 6.27
N ILE A 62 2.97 -5.74 5.50
CA ILE A 62 2.92 -5.38 4.08
C ILE A 62 3.17 -3.88 3.88
N ASP A 63 2.55 -3.04 4.72
CA ASP A 63 2.79 -1.60 4.76
C ASP A 63 4.29 -1.28 4.93
N ARG A 64 4.94 -1.95 5.90
CA ARG A 64 6.37 -1.73 6.13
C ARG A 64 7.24 -2.15 4.94
N LEU A 65 6.93 -3.29 4.30
CA LEU A 65 7.65 -3.75 3.10
C LEU A 65 7.48 -2.77 1.95
N PHE A 66 6.26 -2.26 1.77
CA PHE A 66 5.92 -1.30 0.73
C PHE A 66 6.64 0.04 0.94
N ASP A 67 6.56 0.61 2.15
CA ASP A 67 7.23 1.88 2.50
C ASP A 67 8.76 1.82 2.38
N CYS A 68 9.35 0.64 2.60
CA CYS A 68 10.79 0.42 2.45
C CYS A 68 11.20 0.16 0.99
N GLY A 69 10.26 0.07 0.05
CA GLY A 69 10.55 -0.30 -1.34
C GLY A 69 10.98 -1.74 -1.52
N LEU A 70 10.66 -2.63 -0.58
CA LEU A 70 10.93 -4.07 -0.68
C LEU A 70 9.85 -4.80 -1.48
N ILE A 71 8.66 -4.21 -1.57
CA ILE A 71 7.61 -4.64 -2.50
C ILE A 71 7.01 -3.44 -3.22
N SER A 72 6.39 -3.69 -4.38
CA SER A 72 5.51 -2.75 -5.05
C SER A 72 4.39 -3.50 -5.77
N PHE A 73 3.60 -2.78 -6.57
CA PHE A 73 2.53 -3.37 -7.37
C PHE A 73 2.59 -2.90 -8.82
N GLY A 74 2.44 -3.84 -9.76
CA GLY A 74 2.36 -3.59 -11.20
C GLY A 74 1.09 -2.85 -11.61
N GLU A 75 0.96 -2.52 -12.90
CA GLU A 75 -0.23 -1.82 -13.43
C GLU A 75 -1.52 -2.64 -13.33
N ASP A 76 -1.39 -3.96 -13.46
CA ASP A 76 -2.43 -4.95 -13.27
C ASP A 76 -2.63 -5.33 -11.78
N GLY A 77 -1.81 -4.75 -10.89
CA GLY A 77 -1.82 -5.02 -9.46
C GLY A 77 -0.96 -6.19 -9.03
N GLN A 78 -0.19 -6.82 -9.94
CA GLN A 78 0.75 -7.89 -9.60
C GLN A 78 1.70 -7.45 -8.47
N LEU A 79 1.90 -8.31 -7.48
CA LEU A 79 2.91 -8.12 -6.44
C LEU A 79 4.30 -8.21 -7.07
N LEU A 80 5.07 -7.13 -6.93
CA LEU A 80 6.48 -7.06 -7.31
C LEU A 80 7.32 -7.11 -6.04
N ILE A 81 8.37 -7.92 -6.03
CA ILE A 81 9.25 -8.10 -4.86
C ILE A 81 10.66 -7.68 -5.27
N SER A 82 11.32 -6.90 -4.42
CA SER A 82 12.70 -6.43 -4.65
C SER A 82 13.69 -7.60 -4.54
N ASP A 83 14.77 -7.54 -5.33
CA ASP A 83 15.89 -8.49 -5.23
C ASP A 83 16.65 -8.39 -3.88
N ASP A 84 16.39 -7.34 -3.10
CA ASP A 84 16.90 -7.18 -1.73
C ASP A 84 16.23 -8.11 -0.70
N LEU A 85 15.13 -8.79 -1.08
CA LEU A 85 14.50 -9.83 -0.27
C LEU A 85 14.92 -11.21 -0.79
N ALA A 86 15.55 -12.00 0.07
CA ALA A 86 15.89 -13.38 -0.24
C ALA A 86 14.64 -14.27 -0.30
N ALA A 87 14.69 -15.33 -1.11
CA ALA A 87 13.57 -16.24 -1.29
C ALA A 87 13.06 -16.90 0.02
N GLU A 88 13.92 -17.08 1.03
CA GLU A 88 13.50 -17.60 2.33
C GLU A 88 12.71 -16.55 3.13
N GLU A 89 13.05 -15.27 3.00
CA GLU A 89 12.32 -14.17 3.61
C GLU A 89 10.90 -14.05 3.02
N HIS A 90 10.72 -14.40 1.74
CA HIS A 90 9.39 -14.42 1.12
C HIS A 90 8.44 -15.34 1.90
N LYS A 91 8.91 -16.53 2.30
CA LYS A 91 8.13 -17.50 3.08
C LYS A 91 7.87 -17.01 4.50
N ILE A 92 8.91 -16.49 5.16
CA ILE A 92 8.79 -15.96 6.54
C ILE A 92 7.77 -14.81 6.59
N LEU A 93 7.74 -13.98 5.55
CA LEU A 93 6.81 -12.86 5.40
C LEU A 93 5.46 -13.25 4.78
N GLY A 94 5.31 -14.51 4.33
CA GLY A 94 4.10 -15.04 3.69
C GLY A 94 3.77 -14.43 2.33
N LEU A 95 4.75 -13.84 1.63
CA LEU A 95 4.53 -13.17 0.34
C LEU A 95 4.19 -14.16 -0.79
N ASP A 96 4.61 -15.42 -0.65
CA ASP A 96 4.34 -16.52 -1.57
C ASP A 96 2.85 -16.90 -1.64
N GLN A 97 2.05 -16.47 -0.67
CA GLN A 97 0.60 -16.72 -0.61
C GLN A 97 -0.22 -15.70 -1.41
N TYR A 98 0.41 -14.64 -1.92
CA TYR A 98 -0.28 -13.51 -2.55
C TYR A 98 0.28 -13.24 -3.94
N THR A 99 -0.60 -12.86 -4.87
CA THR A 99 -0.22 -12.65 -6.27
C THR A 99 -0.45 -11.22 -6.73
N LEU A 100 -1.57 -10.61 -6.36
CA LEU A 100 -1.97 -9.29 -6.86
C LEU A 100 -3.00 -8.60 -5.98
N ILE A 101 -3.18 -7.30 -6.19
CA ILE A 101 -4.32 -6.51 -5.73
C ILE A 101 -5.36 -6.44 -6.86
N PRO A 102 -6.57 -7.03 -6.70
CA PRO A 102 -7.50 -7.21 -7.82
C PRO A 102 -8.25 -5.94 -8.23
N THR A 103 -8.34 -4.93 -7.37
CA THR A 103 -9.25 -3.78 -7.54
C THR A 103 -8.50 -2.44 -7.45
N LEU A 104 -7.53 -2.23 -8.33
CA LEU A 104 -6.87 -0.92 -8.51
C LEU A 104 -7.72 0.02 -9.37
N SER A 105 -7.89 1.27 -8.91
CA SER A 105 -8.40 2.35 -9.77
C SER A 105 -7.29 2.84 -10.70
N GLU A 106 -7.68 3.59 -11.73
CA GLU A 106 -6.74 4.33 -12.56
C GLU A 106 -5.88 5.30 -11.71
N GLY A 107 -6.48 5.95 -10.71
CA GLY A 107 -5.75 6.81 -9.78
C GLY A 107 -4.68 6.06 -8.99
N ASN A 108 -5.00 4.88 -8.42
CA ASN A 108 -3.99 4.06 -7.75
C ASN A 108 -2.83 3.72 -8.69
N ARG A 109 -3.13 3.33 -9.94
CA ARG A 109 -2.08 2.99 -10.92
C ARG A 109 -1.11 4.14 -11.15
N ARG A 110 -1.62 5.37 -11.29
CA ARG A 110 -0.79 6.58 -11.47
C ARG A 110 0.13 6.85 -10.28
N TYR A 111 -0.33 6.63 -9.05
CA TYR A 111 0.54 6.77 -7.88
C TYR A 111 1.52 5.59 -7.76
N LEU A 112 1.09 4.36 -8.07
CA LEU A 112 1.96 3.18 -8.04
C LEU A 112 3.08 3.27 -9.06
N GLU A 113 2.83 3.87 -10.24
CA GLU A 113 3.87 4.18 -11.20
C GLU A 113 4.97 5.07 -10.60
N LYS A 114 4.59 6.12 -9.84
CA LYS A 114 5.56 6.98 -9.13
C LYS A 114 6.32 6.19 -8.06
N HIS A 115 5.64 5.31 -7.33
CA HIS A 115 6.27 4.45 -6.33
C HIS A 115 7.30 3.51 -6.96
N ARG A 116 6.93 2.81 -8.05
CA ARG A 116 7.84 1.94 -8.80
C ARG A 116 9.07 2.70 -9.30
N LYS A 117 8.88 3.88 -9.90
CA LYS A 117 10.00 4.74 -10.35
C LYS A 117 10.91 5.18 -9.20
N ARG A 118 10.35 5.50 -8.03
CA ARG A 118 11.13 5.90 -6.85
C ARG A 118 12.04 4.79 -6.33
N PHE A 119 11.55 3.55 -6.34
CA PHE A 119 12.25 2.39 -5.80
C PHE A 119 12.84 1.48 -6.89
N SER A 120 12.90 1.96 -8.14
CA SER A 120 13.49 1.25 -9.29
C SER A 120 12.87 -0.14 -9.60
N PHE A 121 11.57 -0.31 -9.34
CA PHE A 121 10.84 -1.48 -9.83
C PHE A 121 10.56 -1.34 -11.34
N SER A 122 10.86 -2.41 -12.10
CA SER A 122 10.58 -2.53 -13.54
C SER A 122 9.11 -2.72 -13.85
#